data_AF-A0A0Q4RR28-F1
#
_entry.id   AF-A0A0Q4RR28-F1
#
_cell.length_a   1.000
_cell.length_b   1.000
_cell.length_c   1.000
_cell.angle_alpha   90.00
_cell.angle_beta   90.00
_cell.angle_gamma   90.00
#
_symmetry.space_group_name_H-M   'P 1'
#
loop_
_entity.id
_entity.type
_entity.pdbx_description
1 polymer ?
#
loop_
_entity_poly.entity_id
_entity_poly.type
_entity_poly.pdbx_seq_one_letter_code
_entity_poly.pdbx_strand_id
1 'polypeptide(L)'
;MHSLPQEFLALCRQLGDAQQRCSAAIAMQAAQIDALTAEVVRLRGAVVLRDTRLAIARDELEQLQAAHPGLPRRKAMARHIGQLAERITALSRECLRWRQAASQGARAAVQEGLGGADRAGLIHPPATAAAHVSAPLPAAPLPPAAQAFQPRPHAMVRNDVEAAEHMALDANLAAADLVICQTGCISHDQYWRVQDHCRRTGKPCILVDQPLAVREAEVLAAIQPMVVLRMTRSQYPAGVDGGIEASALLNENAT
;
A
#
# COMPACT_ATOMS: atom_id res chain seq x y z
N MET A 1 22.82 13.72 75.59
CA MET A 1 23.34 14.67 74.59
C MET A 1 24.35 13.93 73.73
N HIS A 2 24.08 13.76 72.44
CA HIS A 2 25.06 13.18 71.53
C HIS A 2 26.16 14.21 71.26
N SER A 3 27.41 13.76 71.21
CA SER A 3 28.52 14.66 70.88
C SER A 3 28.59 14.85 69.36
N LEU A 4 29.02 16.03 68.91
CA LEU A 4 29.18 16.35 67.48
C LEU A 4 29.93 15.24 66.69
N PRO A 5 31.00 14.60 67.22
CA PRO A 5 31.66 13.50 66.53
C PRO A 5 30.76 12.26 66.31
N GLN A 6 29.86 11.94 67.23
CA GLN A 6 28.93 10.82 67.06
C GLN A 6 27.92 11.09 65.95
N GLU A 7 27.39 12.32 65.87
CA GLU A 7 26.46 12.74 64.83
C GLU A 7 27.12 12.74 63.45
N PHE A 8 28.35 13.25 63.34
CA PHE A 8 29.12 13.21 62.10
C PHE A 8 29.32 11.78 61.59
N LEU A 9 29.71 10.84 62.47
CA LEU A 9 29.87 9.43 62.08
C LEU A 9 28.54 8.78 61.68
N ALA A 10 27.44 9.14 62.32
CA ALA A 10 26.11 8.66 61.93
C ALA A 10 25.73 9.16 60.53
N LEU A 11 25.98 10.44 60.22
CA LEU A 11 25.75 11.01 58.89
C LEU A 11 26.65 10.37 57.82
N CYS A 12 27.93 10.12 58.12
CA CYS A 12 28.83 9.43 57.18
C CYS A 12 28.31 8.02 56.83
N ARG A 13 27.81 7.27 57.82
CA ARG A 13 27.19 5.96 57.58
C ARG A 13 25.94 6.07 56.71
N GLN A 14 25.03 6.99 57.04
CA GLN A 14 23.80 7.20 56.26
C GLN A 14 24.09 7.62 54.82
N LEU A 15 25.11 8.47 54.61
CA LEU A 15 25.56 8.84 53.27
C LEU A 15 26.14 7.64 52.53
N GLY A 16 26.98 6.84 53.19
CA GLY A 16 27.52 5.60 52.62
C GLY A 16 26.41 4.63 52.20
N ASP A 17 25.42 4.40 53.06
CA ASP A 17 24.26 3.55 52.77
C ASP A 17 23.44 4.09 51.59
N ALA A 18 23.22 5.41 51.54
CA ALA A 18 22.53 6.05 50.43
C ALA A 18 23.32 5.93 49.12
N GLN A 19 24.64 6.17 49.16
CA GLN A 19 25.53 6.00 48.02
C GLN A 19 25.54 4.56 47.50
N GLN A 20 25.58 3.56 48.39
CA GLN A 20 25.51 2.15 47.99
C GLN A 20 24.19 1.81 47.30
N ARG A 21 23.06 2.27 47.85
CA ARG A 21 21.75 2.08 47.21
C ARG A 21 21.66 2.74 45.83
N CYS A 22 22.14 3.98 45.71
CA CYS A 22 22.16 4.69 44.43
C CYS A 22 23.05 3.97 43.41
N SER A 23 24.26 3.57 43.80
CA SER A 23 25.18 2.84 42.93
C SER A 23 24.60 1.50 42.48
N ALA A 24 23.92 0.77 43.38
CA ALA A 24 23.26 -0.49 43.04
C ALA A 24 22.11 -0.27 42.04
N ALA A 25 21.28 0.76 42.26
CA ALA A 25 20.19 1.10 41.35
C ALA A 25 20.72 1.49 39.95
N ILE A 26 21.78 2.30 39.89
CA ILE A 26 22.43 2.68 38.62
C ILE A 26 22.99 1.46 37.90
N ALA A 27 23.66 0.56 38.62
CA ALA A 27 24.21 -0.67 38.02
C ALA A 27 23.10 -1.58 37.47
N MET A 28 22.00 -1.74 38.20
CA MET A 28 20.83 -2.49 37.71
C MET A 28 20.21 -1.85 36.47
N GLN A 29 20.06 -0.53 36.46
CA GLN A 29 19.52 0.20 35.29
C GLN A 29 20.44 0.08 34.08
N ALA A 30 21.76 0.19 34.26
CA ALA A 30 22.73 0.00 33.19
C ALA A 30 22.62 -1.40 32.58
N ALA A 31 22.56 -2.45 33.41
CA ALA A 31 22.37 -3.81 32.93
C ALA A 31 21.05 -4.00 32.16
N GLN A 32 19.97 -3.35 32.59
CA GLN A 32 18.69 -3.39 31.88
C GLN A 32 18.77 -2.67 30.53
N ILE A 33 19.45 -1.52 30.46
CA ILE A 33 19.68 -0.78 29.21
C ILE A 33 20.48 -1.63 28.23
N ASP A 34 21.54 -2.31 28.70
CA ASP A 34 22.36 -3.18 27.87
C ASP A 34 21.54 -4.35 27.31
N ALA A 35 20.73 -4.99 28.14
CA ALA A 35 19.85 -6.09 27.74
C ALA A 35 18.82 -5.66 26.68
N LEU A 36 18.14 -4.52 26.91
CA LEU A 36 17.17 -3.98 25.95
C LEU A 36 17.84 -3.52 24.64
N THR A 37 19.05 -2.96 24.73
CA THR A 37 19.82 -2.55 23.55
C THR A 37 20.18 -3.77 22.70
N ALA A 38 20.63 -4.87 23.32
CA ALA A 38 20.91 -6.12 22.64
C ALA A 38 19.64 -6.71 21.98
N GLU A 39 18.50 -6.64 22.67
CA GLU A 39 17.23 -7.10 22.12
C GLU A 39 16.77 -6.26 20.92
N VAL A 40 16.90 -4.94 20.98
CA VAL A 40 16.58 -4.04 19.86
C VAL A 40 17.45 -4.37 18.65
N VAL A 41 18.77 -4.58 18.83
CA VAL A 41 19.67 -5.00 17.73
C VAL A 41 19.20 -6.34 17.14
N ARG A 42 18.89 -7.33 17.98
CA ARG A 42 18.42 -8.65 17.56
C ARG A 42 17.13 -8.57 16.76
N LEU A 43 16.14 -7.83 17.25
CA LEU A 43 14.84 -7.66 16.60
C LEU A 43 14.97 -6.92 15.26
N ARG A 44 15.83 -5.90 15.19
CA ARG A 44 16.14 -5.24 13.92
C ARG A 44 16.77 -6.19 12.91
N GLY A 45 17.73 -7.00 13.34
CA GLY A 45 18.30 -8.04 12.48
C GLY A 45 17.24 -9.01 11.95
N ALA A 46 16.29 -9.43 12.79
CA ALA A 46 15.20 -10.30 12.36
C ALA A 46 14.27 -9.65 11.32
N VAL A 47 13.96 -8.36 11.48
CA VAL A 47 13.15 -7.59 10.52
C VAL A 47 13.89 -7.46 9.19
N VAL A 48 15.16 -7.03 9.21
CA VAL A 48 15.99 -6.92 7.99
C VAL A 48 16.02 -8.24 7.24
N LEU A 49 16.27 -9.36 7.93
CA LEU A 49 16.29 -10.69 7.29
C LEU A 49 14.94 -11.05 6.65
N ARG A 50 13.83 -10.77 7.32
CA ARG A 50 12.49 -11.03 6.79
C ARG A 50 12.21 -10.17 5.55
N ASP A 51 12.54 -8.89 5.61
CA ASP A 51 12.28 -7.94 4.53
C ASP A 51 13.15 -8.23 3.31
N THR A 52 14.42 -8.60 3.51
CA THR A 52 15.29 -9.05 2.42
C THR A 52 14.74 -10.32 1.75
N ARG A 53 14.28 -11.31 2.53
CA ARG A 53 13.64 -12.52 1.96
C ARG A 53 12.37 -12.20 1.19
N LEU A 54 11.56 -11.26 1.70
CA LEU A 54 10.34 -10.81 1.02
C LEU A 54 10.66 -10.07 -0.28
N ALA A 55 11.70 -9.23 -0.30
CA ALA A 55 12.16 -8.55 -1.49
C ALA A 55 12.62 -9.56 -2.56
N ILE A 56 13.47 -10.52 -2.20
CA ILE A 56 13.92 -11.58 -3.11
C ILE A 56 12.73 -12.36 -3.68
N ALA A 57 11.78 -12.76 -2.85
CA ALA A 57 10.59 -13.50 -3.31
C ALA A 57 9.69 -12.67 -4.24
N ARG A 58 9.63 -11.34 -4.06
CA ARG A 58 8.90 -10.43 -4.96
C ARG A 58 9.62 -10.33 -6.31
N ASP A 59 10.94 -10.20 -6.30
CA ASP A 59 11.74 -10.14 -7.51
C ASP A 59 11.64 -11.45 -8.31
N GLU A 60 11.71 -12.60 -7.64
CA GLU A 60 11.49 -13.92 -8.28
C GLU A 60 10.09 -14.02 -8.89
N LEU A 61 9.06 -13.53 -8.19
CA LEU A 61 7.69 -13.51 -8.71
C LEU A 61 7.57 -12.61 -9.95
N GLU A 62 8.17 -11.42 -9.91
CA GLU A 62 8.18 -10.49 -11.04
C GLU A 62 8.91 -11.10 -12.24
N GLN A 63 10.08 -11.71 -12.03
CA GLN A 63 10.82 -12.42 -13.06
C GLN A 63 9.99 -13.54 -13.69
N LEU A 64 9.28 -14.34 -12.87
CA LEU A 64 8.40 -15.41 -13.37
C LEU A 64 7.21 -14.84 -14.16
N GLN A 65 6.64 -13.72 -13.75
CA GLN A 65 5.56 -13.05 -14.48
C GLN A 65 6.06 -12.47 -15.81
N ALA A 66 7.22 -11.84 -15.81
CA ALA A 66 7.86 -11.31 -17.01
C ALA A 66 8.24 -12.42 -18.00
N ALA A 67 8.67 -13.58 -17.51
CA ALA A 67 8.91 -14.77 -18.34
C ALA A 67 7.61 -15.37 -18.89
N HIS A 68 6.45 -15.10 -18.26
CA HIS A 68 5.16 -15.71 -18.62
C HIS A 68 4.00 -14.69 -18.73
N PRO A 69 4.09 -13.67 -19.60
CA PRO A 69 3.10 -12.58 -19.65
C PRO A 69 1.70 -13.08 -20.07
N GLY A 70 1.61 -14.18 -20.82
CA GLY A 70 0.34 -14.76 -21.27
C GLY A 70 -0.39 -15.63 -20.22
N LEU A 71 0.22 -15.93 -19.08
CA LEU A 71 -0.34 -16.85 -18.08
C LEU A 71 -1.70 -16.39 -17.50
N PRO A 72 -1.90 -15.11 -17.14
CA PRO A 72 -3.19 -14.65 -16.60
C PRO A 72 -4.33 -14.84 -17.61
N ARG A 73 -4.09 -14.52 -18.89
CA ARG A 73 -5.06 -14.72 -19.97
C ARG A 73 -5.40 -16.20 -20.16
N ARG A 74 -4.41 -17.09 -20.14
CA ARG A 74 -4.64 -18.54 -20.22
C ARG A 74 -5.46 -19.06 -19.04
N LYS A 75 -5.18 -18.60 -17.82
CA LYS A 75 -5.97 -18.95 -16.62
C LYS A 75 -7.41 -18.43 -16.71
N ALA A 76 -7.62 -17.21 -17.21
CA ALA A 76 -8.95 -16.66 -17.42
C ALA A 76 -9.73 -17.46 -18.49
N MET A 77 -9.08 -17.77 -19.61
CA MET A 77 -9.67 -18.58 -20.67
C MET A 77 -10.04 -19.98 -20.16
N ALA A 78 -9.17 -20.64 -19.41
CA ALA A 78 -9.46 -21.96 -18.83
C ALA A 78 -10.68 -21.93 -17.91
N ARG A 79 -10.83 -20.89 -17.08
CA ARG A 79 -12.03 -20.69 -16.25
C ARG A 79 -13.29 -20.50 -17.11
N HIS A 80 -13.20 -19.69 -18.16
CA HIS A 80 -14.34 -19.45 -19.05
C HIS A 80 -14.77 -20.71 -19.81
N ILE A 81 -13.80 -21.48 -20.32
CA ILE A 81 -14.06 -22.79 -20.93
C ILE A 81 -14.77 -23.72 -19.95
N GLY A 82 -14.34 -23.75 -18.68
CA GLY A 82 -15.02 -24.51 -17.63
C GLY A 82 -16.49 -24.11 -17.45
N GLN A 83 -16.75 -22.80 -17.36
CA GLN A 83 -18.12 -22.26 -17.25
C GLN A 83 -18.99 -22.62 -18.46
N LEU A 84 -18.44 -22.52 -19.68
CA LEU A 84 -19.16 -22.90 -20.89
C LEU A 84 -19.46 -24.39 -20.93
N ALA A 85 -18.51 -25.24 -20.53
CA ALA A 85 -18.70 -26.68 -20.43
C ALA A 85 -19.83 -27.02 -19.44
N GLU A 86 -19.84 -26.41 -18.25
CA GLU A 86 -20.92 -26.56 -17.27
C GLU A 86 -22.27 -26.14 -17.87
N ARG A 87 -22.33 -24.99 -18.55
CA ARG A 87 -23.57 -24.51 -19.18
C ARG A 87 -24.06 -25.47 -20.27
N ILE A 88 -23.16 -25.97 -21.10
CA ILE A 88 -23.49 -26.97 -22.14
C ILE A 88 -24.06 -28.23 -21.50
N THR A 89 -23.43 -28.75 -20.43
CA THR A 89 -23.95 -29.94 -19.75
C THR A 89 -25.33 -29.69 -19.12
N ALA A 90 -25.56 -28.52 -18.54
CA ALA A 90 -26.85 -28.15 -17.96
C ALA A 90 -27.96 -28.07 -19.02
N LEU A 91 -27.69 -27.37 -20.13
CA LEU A 91 -28.62 -27.26 -21.25
C LEU A 91 -28.86 -28.63 -21.92
N SER A 92 -27.82 -29.46 -22.05
CA SER A 92 -27.96 -30.81 -22.60
C SER A 92 -28.87 -31.68 -21.74
N ARG A 93 -28.72 -31.60 -20.40
CA ARG A 93 -29.62 -32.28 -19.45
C ARG A 93 -31.04 -31.75 -19.56
N GLU A 94 -31.22 -30.43 -19.68
CA GLU A 94 -32.54 -29.82 -19.84
C GLU A 94 -33.23 -30.23 -21.13
N CYS A 95 -32.53 -30.20 -22.27
CA CYS A 95 -33.01 -30.69 -23.55
C CYS A 95 -33.40 -32.17 -23.51
N LEU A 96 -32.66 -33.00 -22.77
CA LEU A 96 -33.00 -34.41 -22.59
C LEU A 96 -34.28 -34.58 -21.75
N ARG A 97 -34.43 -33.80 -20.67
CA ARG A 97 -35.66 -33.81 -19.84
C ARG A 97 -36.90 -33.48 -20.66
N TRP A 98 -36.86 -32.41 -21.46
CA TRP A 98 -37.99 -32.02 -22.31
C TRP A 98 -38.32 -33.08 -23.38
N ARG A 99 -37.30 -33.71 -24.00
CA ARG A 99 -37.52 -34.82 -24.95
C ARG A 99 -38.14 -36.06 -24.30
N GLN A 100 -37.73 -36.41 -23.08
CA GLN A 100 -38.31 -37.53 -22.35
C GLN A 100 -39.77 -37.25 -21.98
N ALA A 101 -40.09 -36.06 -21.48
CA ALA A 101 -41.46 -35.66 -21.18
C ALA A 101 -42.36 -35.70 -22.43
N ALA A 102 -41.88 -35.18 -23.57
CA ALA A 102 -42.62 -35.22 -24.84
C ALA A 102 -42.87 -36.66 -25.34
N SER A 103 -41.86 -37.54 -25.25
CA SER A 103 -42.01 -38.95 -25.67
C SER A 103 -42.90 -39.76 -24.73
N GLN A 104 -42.88 -39.47 -23.42
CA GLN A 104 -43.82 -40.04 -22.45
C GLN A 104 -45.26 -39.56 -22.71
N GLY A 105 -45.47 -38.25 -22.97
CA GLY A 105 -46.77 -37.71 -23.34
C GLY A 105 -47.33 -38.35 -24.63
N ALA A 106 -46.47 -38.52 -25.65
CA ALA A 106 -46.85 -39.24 -26.87
C ALA A 106 -47.20 -40.71 -26.60
N ARG A 107 -46.46 -41.41 -25.72
CA ARG A 107 -46.76 -42.79 -25.32
C ARG A 107 -48.07 -42.92 -24.53
N ALA A 108 -48.33 -42.00 -23.60
CA ALA A 108 -49.57 -41.97 -22.82
C ALA A 108 -50.80 -41.73 -23.73
N ALA A 109 -50.71 -40.77 -24.67
CA ALA A 109 -51.79 -40.50 -25.63
C ALA A 109 -52.09 -41.73 -26.53
N VAL A 110 -51.07 -42.49 -26.93
CA VAL A 110 -51.26 -43.75 -27.69
C VAL A 110 -51.90 -44.85 -26.84
N GLN A 111 -51.57 -44.96 -25.55
CA GLN A 111 -52.19 -45.93 -24.63
C GLN A 111 -53.64 -45.57 -24.26
N GLU A 112 -53.96 -44.30 -24.04
CA GLU A 112 -55.34 -43.84 -23.80
C GLU A 112 -56.21 -44.00 -25.06
N GLY A 113 -55.64 -43.79 -26.25
CA GLY A 113 -56.32 -44.06 -27.53
C GLY A 113 -56.59 -45.55 -27.80
N LEU A 114 -55.85 -46.47 -27.16
CA LEU A 114 -56.08 -47.92 -27.25
C LEU A 114 -57.02 -48.46 -26.17
N GLY A 115 -57.35 -47.66 -25.14
CA GLY A 115 -58.33 -47.99 -24.10
C GLY A 115 -59.78 -47.61 -24.43
N GLY A 116 -60.00 -46.95 -25.57
CA GLY A 116 -61.30 -46.49 -26.03
C GLY A 116 -61.46 -46.63 -27.54
N ALA A 117 -61.37 -47.85 -28.08
CA ALA A 117 -61.72 -48.14 -29.46
C ALA A 117 -62.23 -49.58 -29.61
N ASP A 118 -63.47 -49.82 -29.16
CA ASP A 118 -64.37 -50.59 -30.01
C ASP A 118 -64.89 -49.65 -31.10
N ARG A 119 -64.78 -50.10 -32.36
CA ARG A 119 -65.24 -49.51 -33.62
C ARG A 119 -64.49 -48.32 -34.24
N ALA A 120 -63.86 -48.69 -35.37
CA ALA A 120 -63.89 -48.05 -36.68
C ALA A 120 -62.94 -46.88 -36.97
N GLY A 121 -62.05 -47.13 -37.93
CA GLY A 121 -61.47 -46.10 -38.79
C GLY A 121 -59.95 -46.12 -38.83
N LEU A 122 -59.38 -47.04 -39.63
CA LEU A 122 -58.03 -46.84 -40.14
C LEU A 122 -58.01 -45.53 -40.95
N ILE A 123 -57.37 -44.50 -40.42
CA ILE A 123 -56.82 -43.41 -41.21
C ILE A 123 -55.34 -43.34 -40.89
N HIS A 124 -54.55 -43.87 -41.83
CA HIS A 124 -53.11 -43.70 -41.89
C HIS A 124 -52.78 -42.21 -42.04
N PRO A 125 -51.91 -41.61 -41.22
CA PRO A 125 -51.25 -40.36 -41.60
C PRO A 125 -50.08 -40.68 -42.55
N PRO A 126 -49.92 -39.97 -43.69
CA PRO A 126 -48.70 -40.10 -44.47
C PRO A 126 -47.55 -39.40 -43.74
N ALA A 127 -46.47 -40.16 -43.54
CA ALA A 127 -45.17 -39.63 -43.19
C ALA A 127 -44.61 -38.82 -44.38
N THR A 128 -44.43 -37.52 -44.22
CA THR A 128 -43.61 -36.72 -45.13
C THR A 128 -42.47 -36.06 -44.37
N ALA A 129 -41.31 -36.68 -44.56
CA ALA A 129 -39.99 -36.08 -44.78
C ALA A 129 -39.58 -34.88 -43.92
N ALA A 130 -38.56 -35.13 -43.10
CA ALA A 130 -37.67 -34.11 -42.55
C ALA A 130 -37.14 -33.19 -43.66
N ALA A 131 -37.52 -31.92 -43.62
CA ALA A 131 -36.90 -30.87 -44.43
C ALA A 131 -35.74 -30.26 -43.64
N HIS A 132 -34.54 -30.67 -44.02
CA HIS A 132 -33.27 -30.04 -43.67
C HIS A 132 -33.21 -28.66 -44.36
N VAL A 133 -33.27 -27.58 -43.59
CA VAL A 133 -32.91 -26.24 -44.10
C VAL A 133 -31.54 -25.89 -43.54
N SER A 134 -30.51 -26.23 -44.32
CA SER A 134 -29.20 -25.59 -44.22
C SER A 134 -29.26 -24.29 -45.00
N ALA A 135 -29.26 -23.15 -44.31
CA ALA A 135 -29.07 -21.84 -44.91
C ALA A 135 -27.64 -21.34 -44.61
N PRO A 136 -26.80 -21.03 -45.61
CA PRO A 136 -25.42 -20.61 -45.42
C PRO A 136 -25.28 -19.12 -45.08
N LEU A 137 -24.29 -18.83 -44.23
CA LEU A 137 -23.77 -17.50 -43.89
C LEU A 137 -23.19 -16.76 -45.11
N PRO A 138 -23.40 -15.45 -45.26
CA PRO A 138 -22.51 -14.58 -46.02
C PRO A 138 -21.49 -13.87 -45.11
N ALA A 139 -20.25 -13.82 -45.60
CA ALA A 139 -19.06 -13.31 -44.91
C ALA A 139 -18.73 -11.84 -45.25
N ALA A 140 -18.25 -11.11 -44.23
CA ALA A 140 -17.27 -9.99 -44.22
C ALA A 140 -17.66 -8.64 -44.92
N PRO A 141 -16.97 -7.49 -44.68
CA PRO A 141 -15.82 -7.17 -43.79
C PRO A 141 -15.94 -5.84 -42.95
N LEU A 142 -14.95 -5.59 -42.06
CA LEU A 142 -14.61 -4.29 -41.41
C LEU A 142 -13.07 -4.19 -41.38
N PRO A 143 -12.39 -3.02 -41.13
CA PRO A 143 -12.66 -1.60 -41.43
C PRO A 143 -11.44 -0.91 -42.12
N PRO A 144 -11.41 0.42 -42.34
CA PRO A 144 -10.15 1.16 -42.38
C PRO A 144 -9.96 2.11 -41.19
N ALA A 145 -8.77 2.05 -40.61
CA ALA A 145 -8.26 2.96 -39.59
C ALA A 145 -7.61 4.20 -40.26
N ALA A 146 -8.01 5.39 -39.85
CA ALA A 146 -7.29 6.63 -40.14
C ALA A 146 -7.55 7.63 -39.03
N GLN A 147 -6.55 7.86 -38.17
CA GLN A 147 -6.35 9.13 -37.46
C GLN A 147 -4.94 9.14 -36.87
N ALA A 148 -4.03 9.82 -37.57
CA ALA A 148 -2.73 10.21 -37.06
C ALA A 148 -2.89 11.58 -36.38
N PHE A 149 -2.74 11.62 -35.07
CA PHE A 149 -2.61 12.85 -34.29
C PHE A 149 -1.16 12.93 -33.78
N GLN A 150 -0.43 13.97 -34.19
CA GLN A 150 0.87 14.32 -33.64
C GLN A 150 0.77 15.63 -32.88
N PRO A 151 1.47 15.76 -31.74
CA PRO A 151 2.00 17.04 -31.32
C PRO A 151 3.54 17.00 -31.27
N ARG A 152 4.18 18.05 -31.82
CA ARG A 152 5.54 18.47 -31.43
C ARG A 152 5.42 19.33 -30.17
N PRO A 153 6.47 19.39 -29.33
CA PRO A 153 7.27 20.61 -29.39
C PRO A 153 8.79 20.39 -29.27
N HIS A 154 9.51 21.36 -29.83
CA HIS A 154 10.91 21.65 -29.58
C HIS A 154 11.07 22.39 -28.24
N ALA A 155 12.16 22.16 -27.49
CA ALA A 155 12.97 23.24 -26.91
C ALA A 155 14.22 22.73 -26.14
N MET A 156 15.37 23.24 -26.57
CA MET A 156 16.54 23.69 -25.81
C MET A 156 17.20 22.77 -24.75
N VAL A 157 18.34 22.22 -25.16
CA VAL A 157 19.45 21.78 -24.31
C VAL A 157 20.26 23.00 -23.88
N ARG A 158 20.36 23.25 -22.57
CA ARG A 158 21.49 23.83 -21.81
C ARG A 158 21.02 24.35 -20.45
N ASN A 159 21.04 23.48 -19.43
CA ASN A 159 21.88 23.63 -18.23
C ASN A 159 21.94 22.31 -17.45
N ASP A 160 22.12 21.22 -18.19
CA ASP A 160 21.75 19.89 -17.73
C ASP A 160 22.80 19.28 -16.80
N VAL A 161 23.99 19.88 -16.67
CA VAL A 161 25.06 19.38 -15.80
C VAL A 161 24.85 19.85 -14.35
N GLU A 162 24.62 21.14 -14.12
CA GLU A 162 24.34 21.67 -12.78
C GLU A 162 22.97 21.24 -12.27
N ALA A 163 21.96 21.16 -13.15
CA ALA A 163 20.64 20.64 -12.80
C ALA A 163 20.68 19.13 -12.53
N ALA A 164 21.45 18.35 -13.29
CA ALA A 164 21.64 16.92 -12.98
C ALA A 164 22.44 16.71 -11.69
N GLU A 165 23.42 17.55 -11.38
CA GLU A 165 24.14 17.52 -10.10
C GLU A 165 23.23 17.89 -8.92
N HIS A 166 22.38 18.91 -9.06
CA HIS A 166 21.36 19.25 -8.06
C HIS A 166 20.33 18.13 -7.90
N MET A 167 19.84 17.55 -9.01
CA MET A 167 18.90 16.43 -8.97
C MET A 167 19.53 15.15 -8.42
N ALA A 168 20.82 14.91 -8.66
CA ALA A 168 21.56 13.79 -8.09
C ALA A 168 21.84 14.02 -6.60
N LEU A 169 22.09 15.25 -6.18
CA LEU A 169 22.20 15.64 -4.78
C LEU A 169 20.85 15.48 -4.07
N ASP A 170 19.76 15.95 -4.65
CA ASP A 170 18.39 15.78 -4.14
C ASP A 170 17.99 14.30 -4.08
N ALA A 171 18.39 13.49 -5.07
CA ALA A 171 18.18 12.04 -5.07
C ALA A 171 19.03 11.33 -4.01
N ASN A 172 20.28 11.75 -3.80
CA ASN A 172 21.11 11.25 -2.71
C ASN A 172 20.60 11.71 -1.32
N LEU A 173 20.01 12.89 -1.22
CA LEU A 173 19.37 13.40 0.00
C LEU A 173 18.09 12.60 0.30
N ALA A 174 17.26 12.34 -0.71
CA ALA A 174 16.10 11.47 -0.59
C ALA A 174 16.48 10.00 -0.28
N ALA A 175 17.64 9.53 -0.78
CA ALA A 175 18.19 8.22 -0.44
C ALA A 175 18.79 8.17 0.98
N ALA A 176 19.35 9.28 1.47
CA ALA A 176 19.82 9.39 2.85
C ALA A 176 18.66 9.40 3.86
N ASP A 177 17.49 9.91 3.48
CA ASP A 177 16.24 9.79 4.26
C ASP A 177 15.76 8.33 4.39
N LEU A 178 16.27 7.40 3.57
CA LEU A 178 16.00 5.96 3.67
C LEU A 178 16.99 5.21 4.59
N VAL A 179 18.10 5.83 5.00
CA VAL A 179 19.06 5.22 5.94
C VAL A 179 18.79 5.73 7.36
N ILE A 180 17.83 5.09 8.00
CA ILE A 180 17.41 5.36 9.38
C ILE A 180 18.49 4.86 10.36
N CYS A 181 19.01 5.75 11.22
CA CYS A 181 19.83 5.38 12.38
C CYS A 181 18.99 4.65 13.46
N GLN A 182 19.62 3.72 14.18
CA GLN A 182 19.02 2.75 15.10
C GLN A 182 18.38 3.33 16.40
N THR A 183 17.94 4.59 16.42
CA THR A 183 17.17 5.17 17.54
C THR A 183 15.82 5.78 17.15
N GLY A 184 15.47 5.82 15.85
CA GLY A 184 14.07 5.91 15.42
C GLY A 184 13.24 7.09 15.96
N CYS A 185 13.75 8.32 15.90
CA CYS A 185 12.96 9.55 16.04
C CYS A 185 13.57 10.64 15.13
N ILE A 186 12.74 11.46 14.48
CA ILE A 186 13.01 12.74 13.75
C ILE A 186 14.39 12.84 13.08
N SER A 187 14.44 12.92 11.73
CA SER A 187 15.63 13.10 10.89
C SER A 187 16.72 14.02 11.50
N HIS A 188 17.63 13.41 12.26
CA HIS A 188 18.55 14.11 13.17
C HIS A 188 19.67 14.85 12.40
N ASP A 189 19.88 14.52 11.13
CA ASP A 189 20.99 15.06 10.34
C ASP A 189 20.75 16.51 9.90
N GLN A 190 19.52 16.90 9.57
CA GLN A 190 19.22 18.27 9.12
C GLN A 190 19.27 19.28 10.27
N TYR A 191 18.67 18.96 11.41
CA TYR A 191 18.69 19.87 12.57
C TYR A 191 20.10 20.04 13.14
N TRP A 192 20.84 18.93 13.35
CA TRP A 192 22.20 19.00 13.91
C TRP A 192 23.18 19.68 12.95
N ARG A 193 23.12 19.40 11.64
CA ARG A 193 24.02 20.03 10.67
C ARG A 193 23.71 21.52 10.50
N VAL A 194 22.44 21.92 10.52
CA VAL A 194 22.10 23.35 10.49
C VAL A 194 22.48 24.03 11.80
N GLN A 195 22.23 23.40 12.96
CA GLN A 195 22.68 23.93 14.25
C GLN A 195 24.21 24.10 14.32
N ASP A 196 24.99 23.13 13.83
CA ASP A 196 26.45 23.20 13.79
C ASP A 196 26.94 24.24 12.76
N HIS A 197 26.29 24.36 11.59
CA HIS A 197 26.56 25.43 10.62
C HIS A 197 26.32 26.81 11.24
N CYS A 198 25.18 27.01 11.91
CA CYS A 198 24.85 28.25 12.61
C CYS A 198 25.88 28.57 13.70
N ARG A 199 26.27 27.57 14.50
CA ARG A 199 27.28 27.72 15.56
C ARG A 199 28.65 28.14 15.02
N ARG A 200 29.08 27.57 13.89
CA ARG A 200 30.39 27.88 13.27
C ARG A 200 30.38 29.19 12.48
N THR A 201 29.26 29.56 11.88
CA THR A 201 29.14 30.79 11.08
C THR A 201 28.67 32.00 11.89
N GLY A 202 28.24 31.80 13.13
CA GLY A 202 27.76 32.85 14.03
C GLY A 202 26.39 33.42 13.64
N LYS A 203 25.65 32.74 12.75
CA LYS A 203 24.33 33.19 12.30
C LYS A 203 23.23 32.73 13.27
N PRO A 204 22.27 33.59 13.65
CA PRO A 204 21.13 33.21 14.49
C PRO A 204 20.18 32.28 13.72
N CYS A 205 19.62 31.28 14.42
CA CYS A 205 18.78 30.24 13.79
C CYS A 205 17.54 29.95 14.65
N ILE A 206 16.38 29.81 14.01
CA ILE A 206 15.08 29.60 14.67
C ILE A 206 14.37 28.39 14.05
N LEU A 207 13.88 27.51 14.92
CA LEU A 207 13.05 26.36 14.55
C LEU A 207 11.57 26.75 14.63
N VAL A 208 10.82 26.54 13.56
CA VAL A 208 9.41 26.93 13.46
C VAL A 208 8.53 25.74 13.05
N ASP A 209 7.46 25.51 13.80
CA ASP A 209 6.58 24.34 13.66
C ASP A 209 5.39 24.59 12.71
N GLN A 210 4.83 25.81 12.70
CA GLN A 210 3.62 26.11 11.93
C GLN A 210 3.93 26.63 10.51
N PRO A 211 3.22 26.17 9.46
CA PRO A 211 3.52 26.54 8.07
C PRO A 211 3.34 28.04 7.77
N LEU A 212 2.44 28.72 8.48
CA LEU A 212 2.27 30.17 8.37
C LEU A 212 3.46 30.93 9.00
N ALA A 213 3.91 30.46 10.16
CA ALA A 213 5.05 31.02 10.88
C ALA A 213 6.38 30.79 10.15
N VAL A 214 6.52 29.71 9.35
CA VAL A 214 7.69 29.51 8.49
C VAL A 214 7.79 30.61 7.43
N ARG A 215 6.68 30.94 6.76
CA ARG A 215 6.66 32.00 5.73
C ARG A 215 6.96 33.37 6.32
N GLU A 216 6.45 33.65 7.51
CA GLU A 216 6.76 34.90 8.24
C GLU A 216 8.24 34.95 8.63
N ALA A 217 8.80 33.84 9.13
CA ALA A 217 10.21 33.72 9.46
C ALA A 217 11.13 33.86 8.23
N GLU A 218 10.74 33.33 7.07
CA GLU A 218 11.47 33.51 5.80
C GLU A 218 11.49 34.98 5.35
N VAL A 219 10.37 35.69 5.51
CA VAL A 219 10.29 37.14 5.21
C VAL A 219 11.16 37.94 6.17
N LEU A 220 11.18 37.59 7.46
CA LEU A 220 12.08 38.19 8.45
C LEU A 220 13.56 37.87 8.14
N ALA A 221 13.86 36.67 7.65
CA ALA A 221 15.20 36.26 7.26
C ALA A 221 15.74 37.00 6.01
N ALA A 222 14.86 37.55 5.18
CA ALA A 222 15.24 38.45 4.10
C ALA A 222 15.71 39.83 4.61
N ILE A 223 15.30 40.22 5.82
CA ILE A 223 15.62 41.51 6.45
C ILE A 223 16.82 41.36 7.42
N GLN A 224 16.94 40.21 8.10
CA GLN A 224 18.06 39.87 9.00
C GLN A 224 18.66 38.51 8.63
N PRO A 225 19.99 38.36 8.52
CA PRO A 225 20.61 37.11 8.10
C PRO A 225 20.47 36.02 9.17
N MET A 226 19.47 35.14 9.00
CA MET A 226 19.17 34.03 9.90
C MET A 226 18.77 32.77 9.11
N VAL A 227 18.96 31.58 9.71
CA VAL A 227 18.55 30.31 9.08
C VAL A 227 17.23 29.84 9.68
N VAL A 228 16.25 29.54 8.83
CA VAL A 228 14.91 29.08 9.22
C VAL A 228 14.80 27.57 9.01
N LEU A 229 14.42 26.86 10.07
CA LEU A 229 14.19 25.40 10.03
C LEU A 229 12.70 25.09 10.13
N ARG A 230 12.21 24.22 9.24
CA ARG A 230 10.82 23.76 9.20
C ARG A 230 10.69 22.33 9.72
N MET A 231 9.70 22.10 10.58
CA MET A 231 9.32 20.74 10.98
C MET A 231 8.38 20.11 9.93
N THR A 232 8.58 18.84 9.59
CA THR A 232 7.67 18.07 8.72
C THR A 232 6.73 17.19 9.56
N ARG A 233 5.51 16.92 9.07
CA ARG A 233 4.46 16.19 9.82
C ARG A 233 4.88 14.82 10.37
N SER A 234 5.89 14.18 9.78
CA SER A 234 6.44 12.90 10.27
C SER A 234 7.28 13.04 11.55
N GLN A 235 7.45 14.26 12.05
CA GLN A 235 8.32 14.59 13.19
C GLN A 235 7.55 14.81 14.51
N TYR A 236 6.22 14.67 14.52
CA TYR A 236 5.46 14.71 15.77
C TYR A 236 5.67 13.42 16.57
N PRO A 237 6.01 13.48 17.86
CA PRO A 237 5.90 12.32 18.74
C PRO A 237 4.43 11.90 18.79
N ALA A 238 4.14 10.62 18.50
CA ALA A 238 2.80 10.06 18.64
C ALA A 238 2.40 10.15 20.12
N GLY A 239 1.60 11.16 20.49
CA GLY A 239 1.20 11.38 21.88
C GLY A 239 0.66 12.77 22.24
N VAL A 240 0.64 13.75 21.33
CA VAL A 240 -0.03 15.04 21.57
C VAL A 240 -1.15 15.23 20.54
N ASP A 241 -2.28 14.55 20.77
CA ASP A 241 -3.57 15.02 20.24
C ASP A 241 -3.95 16.30 21.01
N GLY A 242 -3.30 17.40 20.66
CA GLY A 242 -3.73 18.75 20.97
C GLY A 242 -4.46 19.27 19.74
N GLY A 243 -5.79 19.15 19.75
CA GLY A 243 -6.65 19.47 18.63
C GLY A 243 -6.39 20.85 18.02
N ILE A 244 -6.33 20.89 16.69
CA ILE A 244 -6.65 22.07 15.91
C ILE A 244 -7.86 21.70 15.05
N GLU A 245 -9.03 21.63 15.70
CA GLU A 245 -10.23 22.13 15.06
C GLU A 245 -10.10 23.65 15.00
N ALA A 246 -9.57 24.17 13.89
CA ALA A 246 -9.66 25.59 13.56
C ALA A 246 -9.99 25.73 12.07
N SER A 247 -11.22 25.38 11.71
CA SER A 247 -11.85 25.81 10.45
C SER A 247 -13.38 25.89 10.55
N ALA A 248 -13.90 26.16 11.75
CA ALA A 248 -15.29 26.60 11.91
C ALA A 248 -15.32 27.70 12.96
N LEU A 249 -16.07 28.77 12.67
CA LEU A 249 -16.22 30.02 13.43
C LEU A 249 -15.19 31.11 13.07
N LEU A 250 -15.53 31.88 12.02
CA LEU A 250 -15.69 33.34 12.06
C LEU A 250 -15.99 33.80 10.62
N ASN A 251 -17.25 33.67 10.20
CA ASN A 251 -17.78 34.58 9.19
C ASN A 251 -19.28 34.81 9.43
N GLU A 252 -19.57 35.50 10.53
CA GLU A 252 -20.78 36.31 10.65
C GLU A 252 -20.37 37.67 11.24
N ASN A 253 -20.70 38.74 10.52
CA ASN A 253 -20.65 40.17 10.86
C ASN A 253 -19.36 40.98 10.62
N ALA A 254 -19.21 41.44 9.37
CA ALA A 254 -18.95 42.82 8.94
C ALA A 254 -19.02 42.80 7.40
N THR A 255 -19.97 43.43 6.68
CA THR A 255 -20.61 44.74 6.79
C THR A 255 -21.87 44.71 5.93
#